data_AF-A0A0F9QI69-F1
#
_entry.id   AF-A0A0F9QI69-F1
#
_cell.length_a   1.000
_cell.length_b   1.000
_cell.length_c   1.000
_cell.angle_alpha   90.00
_cell.angle_beta   90.00
_cell.angle_gamma   90.00
#
_symmetry.space_group_name_H-M   'P 1'
#
loop_
_entity.id
_entity.type
_entity.pdbx_description
1 polymer ?
#
loop_
_entity_poly.entity_id
_entity_poly.type
_entity_poly.pdbx_seq_one_letter_code
_entity_poly.pdbx_strand_id
1 'polypeptide(L)'
;MVNPENVFDIYDIFVNEVIGDLWLTIIIAFIMVNIFAIKRKVPYEVIIMFDVLLLAAFFSRVTSLTIIWVFIVLFVGVQFYLAMAKKLEGK
;
A
#
# COMPACT_ATOMS: atom_id res chain seq x y z
N MET A 1 25.36 19.90 20.52
CA MET A 1 26.21 20.63 19.56
C MET A 1 26.24 19.79 18.30
N VAL A 2 25.67 20.28 17.20
CA VAL A 2 25.64 19.55 15.92
C VAL A 2 27.03 19.71 15.29
N ASN A 3 27.73 18.59 15.06
CA ASN A 3 29.04 18.61 14.40
C ASN A 3 28.86 19.09 12.94
N PRO A 4 29.49 20.20 12.53
CA PRO A 4 29.32 20.76 11.18
C PRO A 4 29.88 19.85 10.07
N GLU A 5 30.69 18.85 10.42
CA GLU A 5 31.23 17.87 9.47
C GLU A 5 30.20 16.81 9.02
N ASN A 6 29.06 16.66 9.74
CA ASN A 6 28.00 15.70 9.39
C ASN A 6 26.80 16.32 8.64
N VAL A 7 26.86 17.61 8.28
CA VAL A 7 25.74 18.28 7.58
C VAL A 7 25.63 17.86 6.12
N PHE A 8 26.69 17.23 5.57
CA PHE A 8 26.74 16.67 4.22
C PHE A 8 26.99 15.15 4.25
N ASP A 9 26.52 14.47 5.29
CA ASP A 9 26.52 13.01 5.24
C ASP A 9 25.45 12.56 4.23
N ILE A 10 25.91 12.30 3.00
CA ILE A 10 25.07 11.89 1.86
C ILE A 10 24.24 10.67 2.25
N TYR A 11 24.76 9.79 3.11
CA TYR A 11 24.03 8.65 3.61
C TYR A 11 22.83 9.06 4.45
N ASP A 12 23.00 10.03 5.37
CA ASP A 12 21.95 10.46 6.28
C ASP A 12 20.88 11.29 5.55
N ILE A 13 21.27 12.09 4.56
CA ILE A 13 20.35 12.79 3.65
C ILE A 13 19.58 11.80 2.79
N PHE A 14 20.25 10.82 2.20
CA PHE A 14 19.62 9.81 1.36
C PHE A 14 18.68 8.92 2.17
N VAL A 15 19.07 8.51 3.39
CA VAL A 15 18.21 7.72 4.28
C VAL A 15 16.99 8.54 4.73
N ASN A 16 17.16 9.81 5.10
CA ASN A 16 16.02 10.67 5.45
C ASN A 16 15.12 11.00 4.25
N GLU A 17 15.65 11.15 3.04
CA GLU A 17 14.81 11.39 1.85
C GLU A 17 14.15 10.10 1.35
N VAL A 18 14.85 8.97 1.32
CA VAL A 18 14.35 7.70 0.78
C VAL A 18 13.43 6.97 1.76
N ILE A 19 13.74 7.00 3.06
CA ILE A 19 12.91 6.37 4.10
C ILE A 19 11.88 7.37 4.65
N GLY A 20 12.21 8.67 4.67
CA GLY A 20 11.27 9.71 5.07
C GLY A 20 10.25 10.07 3.99
N ASP A 21 10.52 9.75 2.71
CA ASP A 21 9.52 9.86 1.66
C ASP A 21 8.50 8.71 1.78
N LEU A 22 7.39 9.05 2.43
CA LEU A 22 6.23 8.20 2.60
C LEU A 22 5.74 7.61 1.26
N TRP A 23 5.89 8.33 0.16
CA TRP A 23 5.50 7.86 -1.18
C TRP A 23 6.40 6.73 -1.67
N LEU A 24 7.71 6.83 -1.46
CA LEU A 24 8.64 5.79 -1.82
C LEU A 24 8.40 4.52 -0.99
N THR A 25 8.08 4.66 0.29
CA THR A 25 7.71 3.54 1.17
C THR A 25 6.44 2.83 0.67
N ILE A 26 5.44 3.57 0.20
CA ILE A 26 4.22 3.01 -0.40
C ILE A 26 4.56 2.20 -1.64
N ILE A 27 5.37 2.76 -2.54
CA ILE A 27 5.77 2.10 -3.79
C ILE A 27 6.51 0.79 -3.50
N ILE A 28 7.46 0.80 -2.55
CA ILE A 28 8.21 -0.40 -2.16
C ILE A 28 7.28 -1.45 -1.54
N ALA A 29 6.35 -1.04 -0.67
CA ALA A 29 5.40 -1.97 -0.04
C ALA A 29 4.50 -2.65 -1.09
N PHE A 30 4.03 -1.91 -2.09
CA PHE A 30 3.27 -2.45 -3.22
C PHE A 30 4.06 -3.48 -4.03
N ILE A 31 5.31 -3.16 -4.35
CA ILE A 31 6.20 -4.06 -5.09
C ILE A 31 6.44 -5.35 -4.29
N MET A 32 6.70 -5.25 -2.98
CA MET A 32 6.91 -6.42 -2.14
C MET A 32 5.67 -7.31 -2.03
N VAL A 33 4.48 -6.72 -1.84
CA VAL A 33 3.21 -7.47 -1.78
C VAL A 33 2.95 -8.20 -3.10
N ASN A 34 3.14 -7.53 -4.24
CA ASN A 34 2.94 -8.13 -5.55
C ASN A 34 3.93 -9.27 -5.83
N ILE A 35 5.22 -9.09 -5.53
CA ILE A 35 6.24 -10.16 -5.68
C ILE A 35 5.89 -11.36 -4.80
N PHE A 36 5.49 -11.12 -3.55
CA PHE A 36 5.11 -12.18 -2.62
C PHE A 36 3.87 -12.94 -3.11
N ALA A 37 2.85 -12.22 -3.56
CA ALA A 37 1.61 -12.78 -4.06
C ALA A 37 1.81 -13.61 -5.33
N ILE A 38 2.64 -13.13 -6.26
CA ILE A 38 3.03 -13.87 -7.48
C ILE A 38 3.78 -15.15 -7.09
N LYS A 39 4.76 -15.08 -6.18
CA LYS A 39 5.49 -16.27 -5.69
C LYS A 39 4.57 -17.29 -5.02
N ARG A 40 3.49 -16.85 -4.39
CA ARG A 40 2.50 -17.69 -3.71
C ARG A 40 1.33 -18.10 -4.62
N LYS A 41 1.32 -17.72 -5.90
CA LYS A 41 0.24 -17.98 -6.86
C LYS A 41 -1.14 -17.55 -6.33
N VAL A 42 -1.18 -16.41 -5.65
CA VAL A 42 -2.41 -15.83 -5.13
C VAL A 42 -3.28 -15.36 -6.31
N PRO A 43 -4.60 -15.60 -6.30
CA PRO A 43 -5.49 -15.10 -7.33
C PRO A 43 -5.41 -13.57 -7.44
N TYR A 44 -5.37 -13.03 -8.66
CA TYR A 44 -5.24 -11.59 -8.92
C TYR A 44 -6.29 -10.77 -8.19
N GLU A 45 -7.48 -11.32 -8.04
CA GLU A 45 -8.56 -10.71 -7.30
C GLU A 45 -8.08 -10.39 -5.86
N VAL A 46 -7.48 -11.37 -5.16
CA VAL A 46 -7.02 -11.20 -3.77
C VAL A 46 -5.86 -10.21 -3.67
N ILE A 47 -4.99 -10.16 -4.69
CA ILE A 47 -3.87 -9.20 -4.76
C ILE A 47 -4.41 -7.77 -4.78
N ILE A 48 -5.39 -7.50 -5.64
CA ILE A 48 -6.03 -6.18 -5.76
C ILE A 48 -6.68 -5.76 -4.44
N MET A 49 -7.31 -6.68 -3.72
CA MET A 49 -7.86 -6.40 -2.38
C MET A 49 -6.78 -5.99 -1.38
N PHE A 50 -5.66 -6.73 -1.32
CA PHE A 50 -4.56 -6.42 -0.42
C PHE A 50 -3.94 -5.06 -0.73
N ASP A 51 -3.74 -4.77 -2.01
CA ASP A 51 -3.21 -3.50 -2.50
C ASP A 51 -4.12 -2.32 -2.14
N VAL A 52 -5.44 -2.47 -2.30
CA VAL A 52 -6.41 -1.45 -1.89
C VAL A 52 -6.40 -1.23 -0.38
N LEU A 53 -6.34 -2.31 0.42
CA LEU A 53 -6.27 -2.21 1.87
C LEU A 53 -4.97 -1.53 2.34
N LEU A 54 -3.86 -1.85 1.70
CA LEU A 54 -2.55 -1.23 1.95
C LEU A 54 -2.62 0.27 1.67
N LEU A 55 -3.20 0.65 0.53
CA LEU A 55 -3.36 2.04 0.11
C LEU A 55 -4.30 2.81 1.06
N ALA A 56 -5.42 2.21 1.48
CA ALA A 56 -6.32 2.79 2.46
C ALA A 56 -5.64 3.00 3.83
N ALA A 57 -4.86 2.03 4.31
CA ALA A 57 -4.10 2.14 5.55
C ALA A 57 -3.08 3.29 5.48
N PHE A 58 -2.32 3.39 4.39
CA PHE A 58 -1.34 4.47 4.21
C PHE A 58 -2.00 5.85 4.13
N PHE A 59 -3.02 6.02 3.31
CA PHE A 59 -3.65 7.32 3.16
C PHE A 59 -4.48 7.75 4.38
N SER A 60 -5.00 6.80 5.18
CA SER A 60 -5.64 7.10 6.46
C SER A 60 -4.70 7.82 7.44
N ARG A 61 -3.40 7.55 7.35
CA ARG A 61 -2.35 8.18 8.17
C ARG A 61 -1.98 9.59 7.69
N VAL A 62 -2.13 9.86 6.40
CA VAL A 62 -1.71 11.13 5.78
C VAL A 62 -2.82 12.18 5.78
N THR A 63 -4.05 11.77 5.48
CA THR A 63 -5.08 12.72 5.06
C THR A 63 -6.06 13.12 6.15
N SER A 64 -6.04 12.52 7.36
CA SER A 64 -7.08 12.69 8.40
C SER A 64 -8.51 12.36 7.94
N LEU A 65 -8.70 11.96 6.68
CA LEU A 65 -9.98 11.70 6.03
C LEU A 65 -10.37 10.23 6.16
N THR A 66 -10.35 9.72 7.39
CA THR A 66 -10.55 8.30 7.71
C THR A 66 -11.85 7.75 7.14
N ILE A 67 -12.91 8.57 7.04
CA ILE A 67 -14.24 8.13 6.61
C ILE A 67 -14.34 7.86 5.10
N ILE A 68 -13.66 8.65 4.27
CA ILE A 68 -13.64 8.47 2.80
C ILE A 68 -12.95 7.14 2.47
N TRP A 69 -11.91 6.78 3.21
CA TRP A 69 -11.19 5.52 3.03
C TRP A 69 -12.01 4.31 3.43
N VAL A 70 -12.84 4.41 4.47
CA VAL A 70 -13.82 3.36 4.83
C VAL A 70 -14.79 3.12 3.68
N PHE A 71 -15.28 4.17 3.01
CA PHE A 71 -16.14 4.02 1.84
C PHE A 71 -15.43 3.37 0.65
N ILE A 72 -14.15 3.69 0.41
CA ILE A 72 -13.34 3.06 -0.65
C ILE A 72 -13.12 1.56 -0.35
N VAL A 73 -12.78 1.21 0.89
CA VAL A 73 -12.61 -0.19 1.31
C VAL A 73 -13.92 -0.97 1.19
N LEU A 74 -15.04 -0.39 1.64
CA LEU A 74 -16.36 -0.99 1.48
C LEU A 74 -16.73 -1.17 0.01
N PHE A 75 -16.48 -0.17 -0.83
CA PHE A 75 -16.75 -0.25 -2.26
C PHE A 75 -15.96 -1.37 -2.94
N VAL A 76 -14.66 -1.47 -2.67
CA VAL A 76 -13.82 -2.54 -3.24
C VAL A 76 -14.23 -3.91 -2.69
N GLY A 77 -14.56 -4.02 -1.41
CA GLY A 77 -15.09 -5.25 -0.82
C GLY A 77 -16.40 -5.70 -1.49
N VAL A 78 -17.31 -4.77 -1.80
CA VAL A 78 -18.56 -5.06 -2.52
C VAL A 78 -18.28 -5.51 -3.95
N GLN A 79 -17.41 -4.83 -4.69
CA GLN A 79 -17.05 -5.24 -6.06
C GLN A 79 -16.44 -6.65 -6.07
N PHE A 80 -15.64 -6.97 -5.05
CA PHE A 80 -15.04 -8.28 -4.87
C PHE A 80 -16.07 -9.38 -4.63
N TYR A 81 -16.98 -9.12 -3.68
CA TYR A 81 -18.06 -10.04 -3.36
C TYR A 81 -18.91 -10.34 -4.59
N LEU A 82 -19.26 -9.31 -5.37
CA LEU A 82 -20.05 -9.46 -6.61
C LEU A 82 -19.28 -10.25 -7.68
N ALA A 83 -17.98 -10.03 -7.84
CA ALA A 83 -17.15 -10.78 -8.78
C ALA A 83 -17.04 -12.27 -8.40
N MET A 84 -16.87 -12.56 -7.11
CA MET A 84 -16.82 -13.93 -6.57
C MET A 84 -18.19 -14.62 -6.63
N ALA A 85 -19.28 -13.92 -6.33
CA ALA A 85 -20.64 -14.45 -6.43
C ALA A 85 -20.96 -14.87 -7.87
N LYS A 86 -20.63 -14.03 -8.86
CA LYS A 86 -20.77 -14.38 -10.29
C LYS A 86 -19.95 -15.61 -10.70
N LYS A 87 -18.77 -15.80 -10.11
CA LYS A 87 -17.89 -16.95 -10.37
C LYS A 87 -18.43 -18.24 -9.74
N LEU A 88 -19.21 -18.14 -8.66
CA LEU A 88 -19.87 -19.25 -7.99
C LEU A 88 -21.20 -19.64 -8.66
N GLU A 89 -21.96 -18.66 -9.16
CA GLU A 89 -23.21 -18.89 -9.91
C GLU A 89 -22.98 -19.39 -11.35
N GLY A 90 -21.78 -19.16 -11.91
CA GLY A 90 -21.38 -19.65 -13.23
C GLY A 90 -20.87 -21.11 -13.27
N LYS A 91 -21.06 -21.87 -12.19
CA LYS A 91 -20.88 -23.33 -12.11
C LYS A 91 -22.23 -24.00 -11.93
#